data_AF-A0A6A4X759-F1
#
_entry.id   AF-A0A6A4X759-F1
#
_cell.length_a   1.000
_cell.length_b   1.000
_cell.length_c   1.000
_cell.angle_alpha   90.00
_cell.angle_beta   90.00
_cell.angle_gamma   90.00
#
_symmetry.space_group_name_H-M   'P 1'
#
loop_
_entity.id
_entity.type
_entity.pdbx_description
1 polymer ?
#
loop_
_entity_poly.entity_id
_entity_poly.type
_entity_poly.pdbx_seq_one_letter_code
_entity_poly.pdbx_strand_id
1 'polypeptide(L)'
;MLPSYIHRLFEAHPEMQGNFKSFRDLDLEDLKMSQELRQHSSRVMGFVNKLISRLGADEQLDTLTLQLCQRHLDYGALPQHMTIIGDQFVSVLRSTLENEDSWDDETEKAWQKLFRILAFTYEAMHSEWSRSASRRSASQRHPCLERVNGLGSPSSAPGTCCAHVIEY
;
A
#
# COMPACT_ATOMS: atom_id res chain seq x y z
N MET A 1 7.84 -21.03 -4.05
CA MET A 1 7.79 -19.55 -4.19
C MET A 1 6.34 -19.21 -4.50
N LEU A 2 5.76 -18.08 -4.06
CA LEU A 2 4.34 -17.74 -4.27
C LEU A 2 4.10 -16.80 -5.48
N PRO A 3 4.37 -17.18 -6.76
CA PRO A 3 3.85 -16.46 -7.93
C PRO A 3 2.32 -16.31 -7.92
N SER A 4 1.63 -17.13 -7.12
CA SER A 4 0.17 -17.12 -7.01
C SER A 4 -0.39 -15.90 -6.28
N TYR A 5 0.33 -15.29 -5.34
CA TYR A 5 -0.29 -14.29 -4.46
C TYR A 5 -0.71 -13.01 -5.20
N ILE A 6 0.23 -12.31 -5.85
CA ILE A 6 -0.07 -11.03 -6.51
C ILE A 6 -1.00 -11.24 -7.71
N HIS A 7 -0.83 -12.33 -8.44
CA HIS A 7 -1.74 -12.71 -9.52
C HIS A 7 -3.17 -12.91 -9.00
N ARG A 8 -3.35 -13.71 -7.94
CA ARG A 8 -4.68 -13.94 -7.34
C ARG A 8 -5.25 -12.67 -6.72
N LEU A 9 -4.41 -11.76 -6.23
CA LEU A 9 -4.84 -10.44 -5.77
C LEU A 9 -5.46 -9.64 -6.92
N PHE A 10 -4.80 -9.56 -8.07
CA PHE A 10 -5.33 -8.81 -9.21
C PHE A 10 -6.54 -9.49 -9.87
N GLU A 11 -6.59 -10.82 -9.84
CA GLU A 11 -7.76 -11.60 -10.29
C GLU A 11 -8.99 -11.32 -9.41
N ALA A 12 -8.84 -11.29 -8.09
CA ALA A 12 -9.93 -11.03 -7.15
C ALA A 12 -10.27 -9.53 -7.02
N HIS A 13 -9.29 -8.66 -7.22
CA HIS A 13 -9.37 -7.21 -7.04
C HIS A 13 -8.70 -6.47 -8.21
N PRO A 14 -9.32 -6.41 -9.41
CA PRO A 14 -8.73 -5.77 -10.58
C PRO A 14 -8.38 -4.29 -10.38
N GLU A 15 -9.11 -3.59 -9.51
CA GLU A 15 -8.82 -2.21 -9.10
C GLU A 15 -7.44 -2.06 -8.47
N MET A 16 -6.93 -3.11 -7.82
CA MET A 16 -5.62 -3.10 -7.19
C MET A 16 -4.50 -3.09 -8.23
N GLN A 17 -4.68 -3.77 -9.37
CA GLN A 17 -3.71 -3.77 -10.47
C GLN A 17 -3.52 -2.36 -11.05
N GLY A 18 -4.61 -1.59 -11.14
CA GLY A 18 -4.60 -0.21 -11.64
C GLY A 18 -3.67 0.73 -10.88
N ASN A 19 -3.37 0.43 -9.61
CA ASN A 19 -2.46 1.20 -8.77
C ASN A 19 -0.97 0.94 -9.10
N PHE A 20 -0.66 -0.12 -9.85
CA PHE A 20 0.71 -0.46 -10.22
C PHE A 20 1.01 0.03 -11.64
N LYS A 21 1.80 1.11 -11.75
CA LYS A 21 2.16 1.71 -13.05
C LYS A 21 2.70 0.70 -14.07
N SER A 22 3.49 -0.27 -13.62
CA SER A 22 4.10 -1.30 -14.48
C SER A 22 3.14 -2.43 -14.87
N PHE A 23 1.98 -2.56 -14.23
CA PHE A 23 1.05 -3.68 -14.42
C PHE A 23 -0.32 -3.26 -14.94
N ARG A 24 -0.74 -2.01 -14.75
CA ARG A 24 -2.11 -1.54 -14.99
C ARG A 24 -2.65 -1.75 -16.42
N ASP A 25 -1.77 -1.82 -17.41
CA ASP A 25 -2.11 -1.92 -18.84
C ASP A 25 -1.82 -3.32 -19.42
N LEU A 26 -1.43 -4.29 -18.57
CA LEU A 26 -1.08 -5.66 -18.97
C LEU A 26 -2.22 -6.64 -18.67
N ASP A 27 -2.37 -7.64 -19.52
CA ASP A 27 -3.28 -8.76 -19.24
C ASP A 27 -2.74 -9.63 -18.09
N LEU A 28 -3.65 -10.24 -17.32
CA LEU A 28 -3.28 -11.08 -16.18
C LEU A 28 -2.42 -12.30 -16.58
N GLU A 29 -2.71 -12.91 -17.73
CA GLU A 29 -1.94 -14.07 -18.20
C GLU A 29 -0.51 -13.68 -18.60
N ASP A 30 -0.34 -12.49 -19.21
CA ASP A 30 0.98 -11.94 -19.53
C ASP A 30 1.76 -11.59 -18.25
N LEU A 31 1.07 -11.04 -17.25
CA LEU A 31 1.67 -10.68 -15.96
C LEU A 31 2.23 -11.89 -15.22
N LYS A 32 1.54 -13.03 -15.27
CA LYS A 32 1.93 -14.27 -14.59
C LYS A 32 3.35 -14.72 -14.93
N MET A 33 3.80 -14.44 -16.16
CA MET A 33 5.12 -14.80 -16.66
C MET A 33 6.12 -13.63 -16.68
N SER A 34 5.72 -12.43 -16.24
CA SER A 34 6.58 -11.25 -16.21
C SER A 34 7.69 -11.34 -15.15
N GLN A 35 8.85 -10.77 -15.45
CA GLN A 35 9.97 -10.72 -14.50
C GLN A 35 9.68 -9.73 -13.36
N GLU A 36 8.97 -8.67 -13.68
CA GLU A 36 8.57 -7.58 -12.80
C GLU A 36 7.63 -8.09 -11.70
N LEU A 37 6.61 -8.89 -12.07
CA LEU A 37 5.70 -9.50 -11.09
C LEU A 37 6.45 -10.46 -10.15
N ARG A 38 7.40 -11.25 -10.69
CA ARG A 38 8.26 -12.12 -9.87
C ARG A 38 9.08 -11.31 -8.88
N GLN A 39 9.76 -10.26 -9.34
CA GLN A 39 10.56 -9.38 -8.48
C GLN A 39 9.70 -8.69 -7.42
N HIS A 40 8.50 -8.24 -7.79
CA HIS A 40 7.57 -7.63 -6.83
C HIS A 40 7.14 -8.65 -5.78
N SER A 41 6.76 -9.86 -6.20
CA SER A 41 6.40 -10.96 -5.30
C SER A 41 7.55 -11.31 -4.35
N SER A 42 8.80 -11.34 -4.84
CA SER A 42 9.98 -11.55 -3.99
C SER A 42 10.19 -10.44 -2.97
N ARG A 43 9.93 -9.17 -3.32
CA ARG A 43 10.00 -8.04 -2.38
C ARG A 43 8.96 -8.16 -1.27
N VAL A 44 7.72 -8.54 -1.62
CA VAL A 44 6.63 -8.75 -0.65
C VAL A 44 6.99 -9.89 0.30
N MET A 45 7.37 -11.07 -0.22
CA MET A 45 7.74 -12.20 0.63
C MET A 45 8.97 -11.92 1.48
N GLY A 46 9.97 -11.22 0.93
CA GLY A 46 11.15 -10.78 1.68
C GLY A 46 10.80 -9.81 2.82
N PHE A 47 9.78 -8.97 2.63
CA PHE A 47 9.26 -8.10 3.69
C PHE A 47 8.51 -8.89 4.77
N VAL A 48 7.65 -9.84 4.38
CA VAL A 48 6.95 -10.72 5.32
C VAL A 48 7.94 -11.52 6.18
N ASN A 49 8.96 -12.11 5.58
CA ASN A 49 10.02 -12.81 6.32
C ASN A 49 10.72 -11.88 7.32
N LYS A 50 11.01 -10.64 6.89
CA LYS A 50 11.63 -9.61 7.75
C LYS A 50 10.75 -9.22 8.93
N LEU A 51 9.42 -9.21 8.79
CA LEU A 51 8.48 -8.98 9.89
C LEU A 51 8.53 -10.15 10.87
N ILE A 52 8.42 -11.38 10.36
CA ILE A 52 8.38 -12.61 11.19
C ILE A 52 9.66 -12.75 11.99
N SER A 53 10.83 -12.53 11.38
CA SER A 53 12.13 -12.59 12.07
C SER A 53 12.30 -11.55 13.19
N ARG A 54 11.38 -10.58 13.33
CA ARG A 54 11.41 -9.51 14.33
C ARG A 54 10.26 -9.55 15.33
N LEU A 55 9.47 -10.64 15.38
CA LEU A 55 8.31 -10.80 16.29
C LEU A 55 8.63 -10.82 17.81
N GLY A 56 9.82 -10.41 18.24
CA GLY A 56 10.18 -10.16 19.63
C GLY A 56 11.15 -9.00 19.81
N ALA A 57 11.28 -8.15 18.79
CA ALA A 57 12.17 -7.00 18.76
C ALA A 57 11.35 -5.75 18.38
N ASP A 58 10.49 -5.33 19.31
CA ASP A 58 9.42 -4.33 19.08
C ASP A 58 9.93 -3.07 18.38
N GLU A 59 11.04 -2.47 18.83
CA GLU A 59 11.58 -1.25 18.22
C GLU A 59 12.01 -1.44 16.74
N GLN A 60 12.56 -2.61 16.41
CA GLN A 60 12.94 -2.93 15.03
C GLN A 60 11.72 -3.23 14.17
N LEU A 61 10.70 -3.86 14.75
CA LEU A 61 9.45 -4.18 14.08
C LEU A 61 8.66 -2.90 13.78
N ASP A 62 8.61 -1.97 14.73
CA ASP A 62 7.99 -0.65 14.58
C ASP A 62 8.70 0.13 13.47
N THR A 63 10.03 0.23 13.53
CA THR A 63 10.82 0.92 12.50
C THR A 63 10.55 0.33 11.11
N LEU A 64 10.54 -1.00 10.99
CA LEU A 64 10.27 -1.68 9.73
C LEU A 64 8.85 -1.42 9.20
N THR A 65 7.87 -1.41 10.10
CA THR A 65 6.46 -1.16 9.77
C THR A 65 6.25 0.29 9.32
N LEU A 66 6.81 1.26 10.05
CA LEU A 66 6.73 2.68 9.69
C LEU A 66 7.36 2.95 8.32
N GLN A 67 8.49 2.33 8.01
CA GLN A 67 9.12 2.44 6.68
C GLN A 67 8.27 1.83 5.57
N LEU A 68 7.55 0.73 5.83
CA LEU A 68 6.59 0.17 4.87
C LEU A 68 5.47 1.17 4.63
N CYS A 69 4.86 1.67 5.70
CA CYS A 69 3.73 2.58 5.63
C CYS A 69 4.11 3.87 4.89
N GLN A 70 5.26 4.47 5.21
CA GLN A 70 5.73 5.68 4.53
C GLN A 70 5.83 5.49 3.01
N ARG A 71 6.44 4.39 2.54
CA ARG A 71 6.52 4.12 1.10
C ARG A 71 5.16 3.96 0.44
N HIS A 72 4.20 3.31 1.12
CA HIS A 72 2.85 3.13 0.57
C HIS A 72 2.04 4.43 0.56
N LEU A 73 2.28 5.34 1.51
CA LEU A 73 1.76 6.70 1.46
C LEU A 73 2.33 7.44 0.25
N ASP A 74 3.64 7.34 -0.01
CA ASP A 74 4.29 7.97 -1.16
C ASP A 74 3.76 7.43 -2.49
N TYR A 75 3.30 6.17 -2.54
CA TYR A 75 2.64 5.57 -3.70
C TYR A 75 1.18 6.03 -3.86
N GLY A 76 0.60 6.69 -2.86
CA GLY A 76 -0.81 7.08 -2.85
C GLY A 76 -1.75 5.92 -2.53
N ALA A 77 -1.29 4.88 -1.83
CA ALA A 77 -2.16 3.77 -1.44
C ALA A 77 -3.18 4.21 -0.38
N LEU A 78 -4.44 3.79 -0.55
CA LEU A 78 -5.50 4.07 0.42
C LEU A 78 -5.48 3.06 1.57
N PRO A 79 -5.96 3.42 2.77
CA PRO A 79 -6.00 2.49 3.90
C PRO A 79 -6.72 1.17 3.59
N GLN A 80 -7.82 1.23 2.82
CA GLN A 80 -8.58 0.05 2.41
C GLN A 80 -7.74 -0.96 1.61
N HIS A 81 -6.74 -0.51 0.85
CA HIS A 81 -5.86 -1.39 0.09
C HIS A 81 -5.07 -2.33 0.99
N MET A 82 -4.69 -1.89 2.21
CA MET A 82 -3.92 -2.72 3.15
C MET A 82 -4.76 -3.87 3.70
N THR A 83 -6.05 -3.63 3.96
CA THR A 83 -6.99 -4.67 4.39
C THR A 83 -7.17 -5.74 3.31
N ILE A 84 -7.42 -5.31 2.06
CA ILE A 84 -7.56 -6.21 0.91
C ILE A 84 -6.31 -7.07 0.72
N ILE A 85 -5.13 -6.45 0.77
CA ILE A 85 -3.83 -7.13 0.67
C ILE A 85 -3.68 -8.21 1.73
N GLY A 86 -4.04 -7.89 2.98
CA GLY A 86 -3.93 -8.81 4.12
C GLY A 86 -4.89 -9.99 4.02
N ASP A 87 -6.17 -9.72 3.74
CA ASP A 87 -7.19 -10.77 3.60
C ASP A 87 -6.83 -11.74 2.47
N GLN A 88 -6.38 -11.19 1.33
CA GLN A 88 -5.98 -12.04 0.21
C GLN A 88 -4.71 -12.82 0.50
N PHE A 89 -3.77 -12.27 1.28
CA PHE A 89 -2.56 -12.97 1.66
C PHE A 89 -2.88 -14.18 2.56
N VAL A 90 -3.74 -14.00 3.56
CA VAL A 90 -4.22 -15.07 4.43
C VAL A 90 -4.96 -16.14 3.63
N SER A 91 -5.84 -15.74 2.72
CA SER A 91 -6.58 -16.65 1.83
C SER A 91 -5.65 -17.52 0.97
N VAL A 92 -4.63 -16.91 0.36
CA VAL A 92 -3.64 -17.65 -0.45
C VAL A 92 -2.78 -18.57 0.41
N LEU A 93 -2.33 -18.12 1.59
CA LEU A 93 -1.60 -18.97 2.52
C LEU A 93 -2.41 -20.18 2.97
N ARG A 94 -3.68 -19.98 3.36
CA ARG A 94 -4.59 -21.07 3.72
C ARG A 94 -4.63 -22.12 2.61
N SER A 95 -4.96 -21.69 1.39
CA SER A 95 -5.05 -22.63 0.24
C SER A 95 -3.74 -23.33 -0.10
N THR A 96 -2.60 -22.78 0.33
CA THR A 96 -1.28 -23.40 0.12
C THR A 96 -0.99 -24.44 1.21
N LEU A 97 -1.26 -24.10 2.48
CA LEU A 97 -0.90 -24.90 3.66
C LEU A 97 -1.95 -25.97 4.01
N GLU A 98 -3.21 -25.80 3.61
CA GLU A 98 -4.25 -26.85 3.73
C GLU A 98 -3.84 -28.11 2.97
N ASN A 99 -3.16 -27.97 1.83
CA ASN A 99 -2.66 -29.12 1.07
C ASN A 99 -1.53 -29.88 1.80
N GLU A 100 -0.95 -29.26 2.83
CA GLU A 100 0.19 -29.79 3.60
C GLU A 100 -0.24 -30.16 5.05
N ASP A 101 -1.54 -30.19 5.35
CA ASP A 101 -2.12 -30.45 6.70
C ASP A 101 -1.47 -29.59 7.81
N SER A 102 -1.02 -28.40 7.44
CA SER A 102 -0.24 -27.48 8.29
C SER A 102 -1.00 -26.17 8.58
N TRP A 103 -2.31 -26.17 8.35
CA TRP A 103 -3.18 -25.02 8.61
C TRP A 103 -4.16 -25.34 9.75
N ASP A 104 -4.22 -24.47 10.75
CA ASP A 104 -5.17 -24.54 11.85
C ASP A 104 -5.72 -23.16 12.23
N ASP A 105 -6.73 -23.16 13.11
CA ASP A 105 -7.39 -21.94 13.60
C ASP A 105 -6.42 -20.96 14.29
N GLU A 106 -5.38 -21.48 14.95
CA GLU A 106 -4.40 -20.66 15.65
C GLU A 106 -3.50 -19.92 14.66
N THR A 107 -3.00 -20.64 13.66
CA THR A 107 -2.20 -20.12 12.55
C THR A 107 -2.97 -19.05 11.80
N GLU A 108 -4.22 -19.31 11.46
CA GLU A 108 -5.08 -18.33 10.80
C GLU A 108 -5.22 -17.04 11.62
N LYS A 109 -5.55 -17.18 12.92
CA LYS A 109 -5.72 -16.02 13.82
C LYS A 109 -4.43 -15.23 13.95
N ALA A 110 -3.28 -15.90 14.02
CA ALA A 110 -1.97 -15.26 14.10
C ALA A 110 -1.68 -14.40 12.86
N TRP A 111 -1.90 -14.94 11.66
CA TRP A 111 -1.73 -14.20 10.41
C TRP A 111 -2.70 -13.04 10.27
N GLN A 112 -3.99 -13.25 10.58
CA GLN A 112 -4.97 -12.17 10.59
C GLN A 112 -4.59 -11.05 11.56
N LYS A 113 -4.09 -11.40 12.75
CA LYS A 113 -3.64 -10.41 13.73
C LYS A 113 -2.46 -9.59 13.22
N LEU A 114 -1.48 -10.23 12.58
CA LEU A 114 -0.35 -9.53 11.97
C LEU A 114 -0.82 -8.49 10.94
N PHE A 115 -1.67 -8.89 9.99
CA PHE A 115 -2.14 -7.96 8.96
C PHE A 115 -3.08 -6.88 9.49
N ARG A 116 -3.89 -7.17 10.53
CA ARG A 116 -4.68 -6.15 11.23
C ARG A 116 -3.81 -5.09 11.89
N ILE A 117 -2.70 -5.49 12.52
CA ILE A 117 -1.74 -4.54 13.10
C ILE A 117 -1.15 -3.65 12.01
N LEU A 118 -0.72 -4.22 10.88
CA LEU A 118 -0.18 -3.45 9.75
C LEU A 118 -1.20 -2.47 9.18
N ALA A 119 -2.45 -2.90 8.97
CA ALA A 119 -3.52 -2.06 8.45
C ALA A 119 -3.86 -0.92 9.43
N PHE A 120 -3.95 -1.21 10.73
CA PHE A 120 -4.20 -0.21 11.77
C PHE A 120 -3.10 0.85 11.82
N THR A 121 -1.83 0.43 11.84
CA THR A 121 -0.68 1.34 11.85
C THR A 121 -0.67 2.22 10.60
N TYR A 122 -0.98 1.64 9.43
CA TYR A 122 -1.08 2.39 8.18
C TYR A 122 -2.19 3.44 8.21
N GLU A 123 -3.38 3.08 8.70
CA GLU A 123 -4.52 4.00 8.82
C GLU A 123 -4.21 5.19 9.75
N ALA A 124 -3.54 4.93 10.88
CA ALA A 124 -3.07 5.96 11.79
C ALA A 124 -2.11 6.93 11.08
N MET A 125 -1.08 6.42 10.41
CA MET A 125 -0.11 7.24 9.67
C MET A 125 -0.75 8.01 8.51
N HIS A 126 -1.63 7.38 7.74
CA HIS A 126 -2.36 8.01 6.65
C HIS A 126 -3.22 9.18 7.16
N SER A 127 -3.91 8.98 8.29
CA SER A 127 -4.71 10.02 8.93
C SER A 127 -3.86 11.22 9.36
N GLU A 128 -2.69 10.98 9.96
CA GLU A 128 -1.76 12.04 10.36
C GLU A 128 -1.15 12.78 9.16
N TRP A 129 -0.77 12.04 8.12
CA TRP A 129 -0.26 12.59 6.88
C TRP A 129 -1.30 13.49 6.20
N SER A 130 -2.55 13.02 6.09
CA SER A 130 -3.67 13.76 5.50
C SER A 130 -3.98 15.04 6.27
N ARG A 131 -4.01 14.99 7.61
CA ARG A 131 -4.16 16.18 8.47
C ARG A 131 -3.00 17.17 8.26
N SER A 132 -1.77 16.66 8.17
CA SER A 132 -0.59 17.50 7.97
C SER A 132 -0.56 18.16 6.59
N ALA A 133 -0.98 17.45 5.55
CA ALA A 133 -1.15 17.99 4.21
C ALA A 133 -2.23 19.10 4.19
N SER A 134 -3.36 18.86 4.87
CA SER A 134 -4.44 19.85 5.01
C SER A 134 -4.00 21.09 5.79
N ARG A 135 -3.16 20.94 6.82
CA ARG A 135 -2.56 22.06 7.56
C ARG A 135 -1.58 22.87 6.71
N ARG A 136 -0.74 22.21 5.90
CA ARG A 136 0.20 22.89 4.99
C ARG A 136 -0.55 23.71 3.93
N SER A 137 -1.59 23.15 3.33
CA SER A 137 -2.41 23.88 2.35
C SER A 137 -3.21 25.02 2.99
N ALA A 138 -3.68 24.86 4.24
CA ALA A 138 -4.32 25.93 5.00
C ALA A 138 -3.35 27.04 5.42
N SER A 139 -2.10 26.70 5.81
CA SER A 139 -1.06 27.66 6.19
C SER A 139 -0.52 28.45 4.99
N GLN A 140 -0.48 27.83 3.81
CA GLN A 140 -0.17 28.53 2.54
C GLN A 140 -1.29 29.46 2.06
N ARG A 141 -2.50 29.38 2.63
CA ARG A 141 -3.54 30.41 2.47
C ARG A 141 -3.28 31.55 3.45
N HIS A 142 -2.26 32.36 3.17
CA HIS A 142 -2.08 33.64 3.86
C HIS A 142 -3.23 34.61 3.51
N PRO A 143 -3.73 35.43 4.46
CA PRO A 143 -4.75 36.44 4.19
C PRO A 143 -4.10 37.64 3.47
N CYS A 144 -3.93 37.53 2.16
CA CYS A 144 -3.60 38.67 1.31
C CYS A 144 -4.54 38.71 0.10
N LEU A 145 -5.86 38.69 0.35
CA LEU A 145 -6.88 39.04 -0.62
C LEU A 145 -8.08 39.72 0.07
N GLU A 146 -7.82 40.88 0.68
CA GLU A 146 -8.82 41.96 0.73
C GLU A 146 -8.15 43.22 0.21
N ARG A 147 -8.23 43.38 -1.12
CA ARG A 147 -8.36 44.65 -1.85
C ARG A 147 -8.00 44.43 -3.32
N VAL A 148 -8.95 43.98 -4.13
CA VAL A 148 -9.22 44.55 -5.46
C VAL A 148 -10.70 44.29 -5.79
N ASN A 149 -11.52 45.34 -5.68
CA ASN A 149 -12.76 45.44 -6.45
C ASN A 149 -12.35 45.66 -7.91
N GLY A 150 -12.70 44.75 -8.81
CA GLY A 150 -12.50 44.96 -10.25
C GLY A 150 -12.47 43.69 -11.08
N LEU A 151 -13.65 43.24 -11.52
CA LEU A 151 -13.96 42.60 -12.80
C LEU A 151 -13.03 41.47 -13.33
N GLY A 152 -13.54 40.24 -13.34
CA GLY A 152 -13.10 39.18 -14.26
C GLY A 152 -13.18 37.76 -13.70
N SER A 153 -14.14 36.95 -14.17
CA SER A 153 -14.23 35.49 -13.94
C SER A 153 -13.52 34.71 -15.10
N PRO A 154 -13.39 33.37 -15.07
CA PRO A 154 -12.14 32.70 -14.71
C PRO A 154 -11.58 31.78 -15.83
N SER A 155 -10.28 31.50 -15.85
CA SER A 155 -9.74 30.34 -16.60
C SER A 155 -8.41 29.83 -16.05
N SER A 156 -8.35 28.51 -15.89
CA SER A 156 -7.19 27.62 -15.70
C SER A 156 -6.20 27.93 -14.56
N ALA A 157 -6.32 27.18 -13.47
CA ALA A 157 -5.23 26.99 -12.50
C ALA A 157 -4.10 26.11 -13.07
N PRO A 158 -2.82 26.35 -12.73
CA PRO A 158 -1.72 25.46 -13.09
C PRO A 158 -1.63 24.28 -12.11
N GLY A 159 -1.77 23.08 -12.64
CA GLY A 159 -1.49 21.84 -11.90
C GLY A 159 0.00 21.73 -11.59
N THR A 160 0.34 21.68 -10.31
CA THR A 160 1.67 21.25 -9.85
C THR A 160 1.47 20.02 -8.97
N CYS A 161 1.47 18.84 -9.60
CA CYS A 161 1.57 17.57 -8.89
C CYS A 161 3.04 17.16 -8.96
N CYS A 162 3.72 17.09 -7.81
CA CYS A 162 5.07 16.57 -7.69
C CYS A 162 5.12 15.12 -8.20
N ALA A 163 5.49 14.94 -9.47
CA ALA A 163 5.82 13.67 -10.08
C ALA A 163 7.35 13.60 -10.28
N HIS A 164 8.05 13.35 -9.18
CA HIS A 164 9.42 12.87 -9.12
C HIS A 164 9.50 12.26 -7.73
N VAL A 165 9.63 10.96 -7.55
CA VAL A 165 10.81 10.14 -7.81
C VAL A 165 10.33 8.71 -7.57
N ILE A 166 10.59 7.75 -8.47
CA ILE A 166 11.13 6.41 -8.19
C ILE A 166 11.61 5.86 -9.54
N GLU A 167 12.90 6.06 -9.83
CA GLU A 167 13.71 5.07 -10.53
C GLU A 167 14.70 4.48 -9.51
N TYR A 168 15.16 3.25 -9.81
CA TYR A 168 16.04 2.32 -9.08
C TYR A 168 15.32 1.13 -8.42
#